data_AF-A0A1B1YL41-F1
#
_entry.id   AF-A0A1B1YL41-F1
#
_cell.length_a   1.000
_cell.length_b   1.000
_cell.length_c   1.000
_cell.angle_alpha   90.00
_cell.angle_beta   90.00
_cell.angle_gamma   90.00
#
_symmetry.space_group_name_H-M   'P 1'
#
loop_
_entity.id
_entity.type
_entity.pdbx_description
1 polymer ?
#
loop_
_entity_poly.entity_id
_entity_poly.type
_entity_poly.pdbx_seq_one_letter_code
_entity_poly.pdbx_strand_id
1 'polypeptide(L)'
;MADILSTAVVLFFRIVEILILLRVVFSWFPLGRENRFVIFIHAITEPILSPIRNMIARSAFGKSMMFDFSPLLAYLLLGFAEYVILMIIARL
;
A
#
# COMPACT_ATOMS: atom_id res chain seq x y z
N MET A 1 15.86 -22.92 -3.57
CA MET A 1 14.53 -22.57 -4.11
C MET A 1 13.79 -21.61 -3.19
N ALA A 2 13.78 -21.87 -1.87
CA ALA A 2 13.25 -20.94 -0.87
C ALA A 2 13.84 -19.52 -0.99
N ASP A 3 15.15 -19.38 -1.27
CA ASP A 3 15.78 -18.05 -1.42
C ASP A 3 15.22 -17.22 -2.58
N ILE A 4 14.94 -17.87 -3.71
CA ILE A 4 14.35 -17.20 -4.89
C ILE A 4 12.93 -16.75 -4.55
N LEU A 5 12.16 -17.61 -3.87
CA LEU A 5 10.79 -17.30 -3.45
C LEU A 5 10.77 -16.13 -2.45
N SER A 6 11.60 -16.18 -1.41
CA SER A 6 11.75 -15.09 -0.43
C SER A 6 12.16 -13.78 -1.10
N THR A 7 13.10 -13.84 -2.05
CA THR A 7 13.52 -12.65 -2.81
C THR A 7 12.37 -12.08 -3.65
N ALA A 8 11.59 -12.93 -4.31
CA ALA A 8 10.44 -12.49 -5.09
C ALA A 8 9.36 -11.83 -4.22
N VAL A 9 9.10 -12.39 -3.03
CA VAL A 9 8.19 -11.80 -2.04
C VAL A 9 8.69 -10.43 -1.61
N VAL A 10 9.95 -10.33 -1.17
CA VAL A 10 10.53 -9.04 -0.73
C VAL A 10 10.48 -7.99 -1.84
N LEU A 11 10.81 -8.36 -3.08
CA LEU A 11 10.74 -7.44 -4.21
C LEU A 11 9.31 -6.97 -4.47
N PHE A 12 8.33 -7.88 -4.43
CA PHE A 12 6.93 -7.54 -4.63
C PHE A 12 6.44 -6.53 -3.57
N PHE A 13 6.62 -6.84 -2.28
CA PHE A 13 6.18 -5.97 -1.20
C PHE A 13 6.86 -4.59 -1.27
N ARG A 14 8.17 -4.56 -1.51
CA ARG A 14 8.93 -3.31 -1.63
C ARG A 14 8.47 -2.44 -2.81
N ILE A 15 8.11 -3.04 -3.94
CA ILE A 15 7.53 -2.31 -5.08
C ILE A 15 6.19 -1.70 -4.69
N VAL A 16 5.30 -2.48 -4.06
CA VAL A 16 3.97 -2.00 -3.65
C VAL A 16 4.09 -0.86 -2.64
N GLU A 17 4.97 -0.98 -1.65
CA GLU A 17 5.24 0.07 -0.66
C GLU A 17 5.74 1.36 -1.31
N ILE A 18 6.68 1.26 -2.27
CA ILE A 18 7.17 2.42 -3.04
C ILE A 18 6.01 3.08 -3.80
N LEU A 19 5.12 2.31 -4.42
CA LEU A 19 3.96 2.88 -5.13
C LEU A 19 3.02 3.63 -4.17
N ILE A 20 2.80 3.10 -2.97
CA ILE A 20 2.00 3.75 -1.93
C ILE A 20 2.69 5.04 -1.45
N LEU A 21 4.01 5.01 -1.22
CA LEU A 21 4.79 6.19 -0.87
C LEU A 21 4.74 7.26 -1.96
N LEU A 22 4.89 6.87 -3.23
CA LEU A 22 4.76 7.77 -4.38
C LEU A 22 3.39 8.43 -4.41
N ARG A 23 2.31 7.71 -4.08
CA ARG A 23 0.97 8.29 -3.98
C ARG A 23 0.88 9.37 -2.90
N VAL A 24 1.49 9.15 -1.74
CA VAL A 24 1.54 10.15 -0.66
C VAL A 24 2.34 11.37 -1.11
N VAL A 25 3.52 11.16 -1.69
CA VAL A 25 4.37 12.24 -2.22
C VAL A 25 3.59 13.05 -3.27
N PHE A 26 2.97 12.39 -4.24
CA PHE A 26 2.18 13.05 -5.29
C PHE A 26 0.96 13.79 -4.78
N SER A 27 0.42 13.42 -3.62
CA SER A 27 -0.68 14.18 -3.00
C SER A 27 -0.25 15.55 -2.47
N TRP A 28 1.05 15.75 -2.20
CA TRP A 28 1.59 17.02 -1.72
C TRP A 28 2.02 17.96 -2.86
N PHE A 29 2.30 17.42 -4.03
CA PHE A 29 2.64 18.21 -5.21
C PHE A 29 1.39 18.54 -6.02
N PRO A 30 1.26 19.76 -6.58
CA PRO A 30 0.16 20.13 -7.47
C PRO A 30 0.37 19.54 -8.87
N LEU A 31 0.54 18.22 -8.97
CA LEU A 31 0.59 17.51 -10.24
C LEU A 31 -0.82 17.51 -10.84
N GLY A 32 -0.97 17.98 -12.08
CA GLY A 32 -2.26 18.04 -12.75
C GLY A 32 -2.95 16.66 -12.75
N ARG A 33 -4.26 16.62 -12.46
CA ARG A 33 -5.06 15.38 -12.38
C ARG A 33 -5.08 14.57 -13.67
N GLU A 34 -4.68 15.17 -14.79
CA GLU A 34 -4.58 14.55 -16.10
C GLU A 34 -3.23 13.84 -16.34
N ASN A 35 -2.30 13.93 -15.40
CA ASN A 35 -1.01 13.27 -15.53
C ASN A 35 -1.20 11.75 -15.51
N ARG A 36 -0.95 11.11 -16.66
CA ARG A 36 -1.05 9.66 -16.87
C ARG A 36 -0.27 8.85 -15.84
N PHE A 37 0.87 9.34 -15.37
CA PHE A 37 1.67 8.66 -14.36
C PHE A 37 0.98 8.66 -12.99
N VAL A 38 0.41 9.80 -12.57
CA VAL A 38 -0.35 9.92 -11.32
C VAL A 38 -1.57 9.01 -11.36
N ILE A 39 -2.33 9.04 -12.46
CA ILE A 39 -3.50 8.16 -12.66
C ILE A 39 -3.10 6.68 -12.55
N PHE A 40 -1.99 6.29 -13.17
CA PHE A 40 -1.47 4.92 -13.12
C PHE A 40 -1.15 4.48 -11.69
N ILE A 41 -0.42 5.31 -10.92
CA ILE A 41 -0.11 5.01 -9.51
C ILE A 41 -1.38 4.86 -8.68
N HIS A 42 -2.35 5.76 -8.86
CA HIS A 42 -3.65 5.65 -8.19
C HIS A 42 -4.35 4.34 -8.57
N ALA A 43 -4.44 4.01 -9.86
CA ALA A 43 -5.13 2.81 -10.34
C ALA A 43 -4.54 1.51 -9.78
N ILE A 44 -3.21 1.40 -9.69
CA ILE A 44 -2.55 0.20 -9.15
C ILE A 44 -2.66 0.09 -7.63
N THR A 45 -2.60 1.22 -6.92
CA THR A 45 -2.65 1.22 -5.45
C THR A 45 -4.08 1.15 -4.91
N GLU A 46 -5.09 1.54 -5.70
CA GLU A 46 -6.48 1.63 -5.26
C GLU A 46 -7.08 0.30 -4.79
N PRO A 47 -6.84 -0.86 -5.43
CA PRO A 47 -7.34 -2.15 -4.92
C PRO A 47 -6.88 -2.47 -3.50
N ILE A 48 -5.73 -1.95 -3.07
CA ILE A 48 -5.18 -2.13 -1.72
C ILE A 48 -5.74 -1.04 -0.78
N LEU A 49 -5.74 0.22 -1.22
CA LEU A 49 -6.11 1.36 -0.38
C LEU A 49 -7.62 1.52 -0.18
N SER A 50 -8.43 1.23 -1.20
CA SER A 50 -9.89 1.34 -1.16
C SER A 50 -10.53 0.50 -0.04
N PRO A 51 -10.23 -0.81 0.12
CA PRO A 51 -10.82 -1.59 1.22
C PRO A 51 -10.40 -1.05 2.59
N ILE A 52 -9.13 -0.70 2.77
CA ILE A 52 -8.61 -0.11 4.02
C ILE A 52 -9.34 1.19 4.33
N ARG A 53 -9.46 2.08 3.34
CA ARG A 53 -10.17 3.35 3.48
C ARG A 53 -11.64 3.15 3.81
N ASN A 54 -12.30 2.20 3.17
CA ASN A 54 -13.70 1.87 3.45
C ASN A 54 -13.89 1.32 4.87
N MET A 55 -12.94 0.54 5.38
CA MET A 55 -12.94 0.07 6.76
C MET A 55 -12.75 1.23 7.75
N ILE A 56 -11.81 2.15 7.48
CA ILE A 56 -11.60 3.35 8.31
C ILE A 56 -12.86 4.21 8.30
N ALA A 57 -13.42 4.51 7.13
CA ALA A 57 -14.60 5.38 6.99
C ALA A 57 -15.85 4.82 7.70
N ARG A 58 -15.99 3.49 7.79
CA ARG A 58 -17.06 2.82 8.54
C ARG A 58 -16.82 2.80 10.05
N SER A 59 -15.58 2.99 10.50
CA SER A 59 -15.25 3.04 11.93
C SER A 59 -15.73 4.33 12.60
N ALA A 60 -15.89 4.30 13.92
CA ALA A 60 -16.25 5.49 14.71
C ALA A 60 -15.23 6.64 14.56
N PHE A 61 -13.97 6.31 14.23
CA PHE A 61 -12.87 7.26 14.10
C PHE A 61 -12.80 7.92 12.71
N GLY A 62 -13.26 7.23 11.67
CA GLY A 62 -13.11 7.69 10.29
C GLY A 62 -14.18 8.68 9.81
N LYS A 63 -15.34 8.75 10.47
CA LYS A 63 -16.44 9.64 10.06
C LYS A 63 -16.10 11.13 10.13
N SER A 64 -15.17 11.52 11.00
CA SER A 64 -14.70 12.91 11.16
C SER A 64 -13.34 13.17 10.53
N MET A 65 -12.74 12.18 9.88
CA MET A 65 -11.36 12.26 9.41
C MET A 65 -11.30 12.86 8.00
N MET A 66 -10.66 14.03 7.87
CA MET A 66 -10.50 14.73 6.58
C MET A 66 -9.32 14.23 5.75
N PHE A 67 -8.34 13.58 6.39
CA PHE A 67 -7.13 13.09 5.73
C PHE A 67 -7.22 11.58 5.45
N ASP A 68 -6.72 11.18 4.29
CA ASP A 68 -6.65 9.76 3.90
C ASP A 68 -5.44 9.10 4.57
N PHE A 69 -5.65 8.50 5.74
CA PHE A 69 -4.63 7.71 6.45
C PHE A 69 -4.51 6.27 5.93
N SER A 70 -5.29 5.88 4.91
CA SER A 70 -5.20 4.54 4.33
C SER A 70 -3.81 4.18 3.81
N PRO A 71 -2.99 5.08 3.23
CA PRO A 71 -1.63 4.74 2.79
C PRO A 71 -0.72 4.30 3.95
N LEU A 72 -0.82 4.96 5.10
CA LEU A 72 -0.04 4.62 6.29
C LEU A 72 -0.44 3.25 6.85
N LEU A 73 -1.76 3.02 6.98
CA LEU A 73 -2.29 1.73 7.44
C LEU A 73 -1.93 0.61 6.46
N ALA A 74 -1.99 0.86 5.16
CA ALA A 74 -1.60 -0.10 4.14
C ALA A 74 -0.11 -0.47 4.24
N TYR A 75 0.77 0.50 4.43
CA TYR A 75 2.21 0.25 4.64
C TYR A 75 2.45 -0.68 5.84
N LEU A 76 1.80 -0.41 6.97
CA LEU A 76 1.92 -1.25 8.16
C LEU A 76 1.38 -2.68 7.95
N LEU A 77 0.22 -2.81 7.30
CA LEU A 77 -0.40 -4.12 7.01
C LEU A 77 0.41 -4.92 6.00
N LEU A 78 1.00 -4.26 5.00
CA LEU A 78 1.88 -4.89 4.02
C LEU A 78 3.16 -5.43 4.68
N GLY A 79 3.83 -4.64 5.53
CA GLY A 79 5.01 -5.11 6.25
C GLY A 79 4.69 -6.27 7.20
N PHE A 80 3.53 -6.23 7.87
CA PHE A 80 3.07 -7.37 8.68
C PHE A 80 2.82 -8.62 7.82
N ALA A 81 2.15 -8.47 6.67
CA ALA A 81 1.88 -9.57 5.76
C ALA A 81 3.17 -10.16 5.17
N GLU A 82 4.12 -9.32 4.76
CA GLU A 82 5.44 -9.74 4.29
C GLU A 82 6.15 -10.58 5.37
N TYR A 83 6.22 -10.09 6.60
CA TYR A 83 6.83 -10.80 7.72
C TYR A 83 6.20 -12.18 7.95
N VAL A 84 4.87 -12.26 7.95
CA VAL A 84 4.15 -13.53 8.11
C VAL A 84 4.44 -14.49 6.96
N ILE A 85 4.44 -14.00 5.72
CA ILE A 85 4.71 -14.83 4.53
C ILE A 85 6.15 -15.36 4.56
N LEU A 86 7.14 -14.51 4.87
CA LEU A 86 8.54 -14.92 4.99
C LEU A 86 8.75 -15.92 6.13
N MET A 87 8.04 -15.74 7.25
CA MET A 87 8.06 -16.72 8.34
C MET A 87 7.53 -18.08 7.88
N ILE A 88 6.45 -18.12 7.11
CA ILE A 88 5.89 -19.35 6.57
C ILE A 88 6.89 -20.00 5.60
N ILE A 89 7.46 -19.23 4.67
CA ILE A 89 8.45 -19.74 3.70
C ILE A 89 9.68 -20.31 4.40
N ALA A 90 10.15 -19.68 5.48
CA ALA A 90 11.29 -20.16 6.24
C ALA A 90 11.03 -21.49 7.00
N ARG A 91 9.77 -21.90 7.13
CA ARG A 91 9.34 -23.15 7.77
C ARG A 91 9.04 -24.26 6.75
N LEU A 92 9.04 -23.95 5.45
CA LEU A 92 8.87 -24.89 4.34
C LEU A 92 10.22 -25.48 3.91
#